data_AF-A0A1U9X475-F1
#
_entry.id   AF-A0A1U9X475-F1
#
_cell.length_a   1.000
_cell.length_b   1.000
_cell.length_c   1.000
_cell.angle_alpha   90.00
_cell.angle_beta   90.00
_cell.angle_gamma   90.00
#
_symmetry.space_group_name_H-M   'P 1'
#
loop_
_entity.id
_entity.type
_entity.pdbx_description
1 polymer ?
#
loop_
_entity_poly.entity_id
_entity_poly.type
_entity_poly.pdbx_seq_one_letter_code
_entity_poly.pdbx_strand_id
1 'polypeptide(L)'
;MPAHVISSSAEKLSKNQMNLPHDQPKNSTVIMTSDNLIRPLETKTCSQDISNITGKHLVYSYENGWLCEIYVKNATTLDYRIHSGIVANRWVKDQEINVVQLPGKDLFKVSWAEPTGTAVSLCINLEARQHHGVVFFPEWISTNAAKTARFQNDHLDEMRRLRDAGPIYPIYVVDEFAEMVQAEDVGMDDNQLISVSPSGFASTLKHLCEVNNLAHKLAHFGEKWGSRDTRALVGKHFVFAYQSGWQHELYVRSESSIDYKIRSSPETAWHISKAQKAHVLRLTGPNRYIISWSDLAGISVSLTLDLDVQQFHGVHFFPQWILTGPKNLTISTLKSSKHSNALSLPQQNGHSHGHSDVDQVTSYRDAGPTYPLQLVSEFSVIFSVDECGVEDDSRIMN
;
A
#
# COMPACT_ATOMS: atom_id res chain seq x y z
N MET A 1 -76.36 44.51 20.48
CA MET A 1 -76.02 43.08 20.26
C MET A 1 -75.11 42.99 19.04
N PRO A 2 -74.04 42.18 19.05
CA PRO A 2 -72.85 42.28 19.91
C PRO A 2 -71.60 42.68 19.06
N ALA A 3 -70.56 43.36 19.57
CA ALA A 3 -69.55 42.97 20.57
C ALA A 3 -68.43 42.07 19.96
N HIS A 4 -67.13 42.15 20.25
CA HIS A 4 -66.34 42.72 21.36
C HIS A 4 -64.89 42.99 20.85
N VAL A 5 -64.30 44.17 21.09
CA VAL A 5 -63.36 44.58 22.19
C VAL A 5 -61.87 44.49 21.83
N ILE A 6 -61.26 45.68 21.85
CA ILE A 6 -59.86 45.95 22.17
C ILE A 6 -59.83 46.41 23.64
N SER A 7 -58.96 45.84 24.48
CA SER A 7 -58.48 46.43 25.74
C SER A 7 -57.21 45.65 26.13
N SER A 8 -56.03 46.27 26.17
CA SER A 8 -55.48 47.25 27.12
C SER A 8 -54.64 46.58 28.23
N SER A 9 -53.33 46.72 28.08
CA SER A 9 -52.30 47.07 29.08
C SER A 9 -52.55 46.74 30.55
N ALA A 10 -51.61 45.99 31.16
CA ALA A 10 -51.07 46.34 32.47
C ALA A 10 -49.72 45.64 32.72
N GLU A 11 -48.79 46.46 33.22
CA GLU A 11 -47.45 46.16 33.68
C GLU A 11 -47.35 44.96 34.65
N LYS A 12 -46.22 44.25 34.58
CA LYS A 12 -45.39 43.99 35.77
C LYS A 12 -43.96 43.60 35.39
N LEU A 13 -43.05 44.54 35.63
CA LEU A 13 -41.64 44.28 35.85
C LEU A 13 -41.46 43.38 37.08
N SER A 14 -40.80 42.22 36.95
CA SER A 14 -39.79 41.80 37.94
C SER A 14 -38.83 40.74 37.38
N LYS A 15 -37.57 41.14 37.29
CA LYS A 15 -36.32 40.36 37.44
C LYS A 15 -36.45 38.83 37.40
N ASN A 16 -35.80 38.21 36.42
CA ASN A 16 -34.75 37.22 36.71
C ASN A 16 -33.88 36.99 35.47
N GLN A 17 -32.57 37.11 35.68
CA GLN A 17 -31.53 36.66 34.76
C GLN A 17 -31.79 35.20 34.38
N MET A 18 -31.88 34.90 33.09
CA MET A 18 -31.73 33.53 32.60
C MET A 18 -30.44 33.44 31.81
N ASN A 19 -29.53 32.65 32.39
CA ASN A 19 -28.28 32.19 31.83
C ASN A 19 -28.48 31.63 30.41
N LEU A 20 -27.72 32.14 29.46
CA LEU A 20 -27.44 31.44 28.20
C LEU A 20 -26.44 30.32 28.50
N PRO A 21 -26.68 29.06 28.11
CA PRO A 21 -25.63 28.05 28.13
C PRO A 21 -24.69 28.31 26.94
N HIS A 22 -23.47 28.74 27.27
CA HIS A 22 -22.30 28.47 26.46
C HIS A 22 -22.03 26.96 26.52
N ASP A 23 -22.39 26.22 25.49
CA ASP A 23 -21.86 24.86 25.29
C ASP A 23 -21.09 24.82 23.97
N GLN A 24 -19.77 24.90 24.11
CA GLN A 24 -18.78 24.46 23.14
C GLN A 24 -18.83 22.92 23.05
N PRO A 25 -18.67 22.29 21.88
CA PRO A 25 -18.61 20.85 21.81
C PRO A 25 -17.34 20.35 22.54
N LYS A 26 -17.53 19.70 23.68
CA LYS A 26 -16.46 18.98 24.38
C LYS A 26 -16.06 17.78 23.52
N ASN A 27 -14.76 17.71 23.20
CA ASN A 27 -14.07 16.51 22.73
C ASN A 27 -14.50 15.31 23.59
N SER A 28 -15.34 14.45 23.03
CA SER A 28 -15.72 13.18 23.64
C SER A 28 -14.80 12.11 23.08
N THR A 29 -13.73 11.82 23.80
CA THR A 29 -12.93 10.61 23.60
C THR A 29 -13.81 9.42 23.95
N VAL A 30 -14.27 8.69 22.93
CA VAL A 30 -14.92 7.40 23.13
C VAL A 30 -13.82 6.36 23.27
N ILE A 31 -13.45 6.03 24.51
CA ILE A 31 -12.55 4.91 24.79
C ILE A 31 -13.38 3.63 24.63
N MET A 32 -13.29 2.98 23.46
CA MET A 32 -13.85 1.64 23.25
C MET A 32 -12.86 0.62 23.82
N THR A 33 -13.30 -0.17 24.80
CA THR A 33 -12.50 -1.27 25.35
C THR A 33 -12.27 -2.37 24.29
N SER A 34 -11.13 -3.06 24.39
CA SER A 34 -10.67 -4.13 23.48
C SER A 34 -11.72 -5.22 23.17
N ASP A 35 -12.68 -5.41 24.07
CA ASP A 35 -13.66 -6.51 24.00
C ASP A 35 -14.85 -6.20 23.09
N ASN A 36 -14.98 -4.97 22.58
CA ASN A 36 -16.05 -4.56 21.65
C ASN A 36 -15.63 -4.56 20.16
N LEU A 37 -14.40 -5.02 19.84
CA LEU A 37 -13.88 -5.11 18.46
C LEU A 37 -14.57 -6.18 17.58
N ILE A 38 -15.52 -6.94 18.13
CA ILE A 38 -16.19 -8.04 17.42
C ILE A 38 -17.68 -7.71 17.27
N ARG A 39 -17.99 -6.72 16.43
CA ARG A 39 -19.26 -6.75 15.70
C ARG A 39 -18.91 -6.90 14.21
N PRO A 40 -19.48 -7.87 13.49
CA PRO A 40 -19.35 -7.89 12.04
C PRO A 40 -19.95 -6.58 11.53
N LEU A 41 -19.09 -5.64 11.14
CA LEU A 41 -19.55 -4.46 10.41
C LEU A 41 -20.07 -4.99 9.07
N GLU A 42 -21.34 -4.68 8.78
CA GLU A 42 -21.87 -4.79 7.42
C GLU A 42 -21.00 -3.88 6.54
N THR A 43 -19.95 -4.46 5.98
CA THR A 43 -19.19 -3.82 4.91
C THR A 43 -20.18 -3.68 3.78
N LYS A 44 -20.55 -2.44 3.47
CA LYS A 44 -21.24 -2.12 2.22
C LYS A 44 -20.30 -2.57 1.11
N THR A 45 -20.50 -3.78 0.60
CA THR A 45 -19.79 -4.32 -0.55
C THR A 45 -20.19 -3.42 -1.70
N CYS A 46 -19.36 -2.41 -1.96
CA CYS A 46 -19.52 -1.58 -3.14
C CYS A 46 -19.37 -2.53 -4.32
N SER A 47 -20.42 -2.68 -5.15
CA SER A 47 -20.32 -3.49 -6.35
C SER A 47 -19.10 -3.03 -7.13
N GLN A 48 -18.14 -3.92 -7.32
CA GLN A 48 -16.92 -3.60 -8.05
C GLN A 48 -17.29 -3.47 -9.53
N ASP A 49 -17.27 -2.26 -10.08
CA ASP A 49 -17.41 -2.03 -11.51
C ASP A 49 -16.05 -1.70 -12.11
N ILE A 50 -15.50 -2.69 -12.81
CA ILE A 50 -14.17 -2.61 -13.43
C ILE A 50 -14.26 -2.47 -14.95
N SER A 51 -15.46 -2.29 -15.52
CA SER A 51 -15.65 -2.24 -16.96
C SER A 51 -14.85 -1.12 -17.62
N ASN A 52 -14.64 -0.02 -16.90
CA ASN A 52 -13.92 1.13 -17.42
C ASN A 52 -12.41 0.90 -17.51
N ILE A 53 -11.85 -0.07 -16.78
CA ILE A 53 -10.42 -0.39 -16.86
C ILE A 53 -10.12 -1.65 -17.69
N THR A 54 -11.01 -2.63 -17.72
CA THR A 54 -10.85 -3.80 -18.60
C THR A 54 -10.86 -3.38 -20.07
N GLY A 55 -9.98 -3.98 -20.88
CA GLY A 55 -9.76 -3.60 -22.27
C GLY A 55 -8.95 -2.32 -22.47
N LYS A 56 -8.47 -1.66 -21.40
CA LYS A 56 -7.65 -0.45 -21.53
C LYS A 56 -6.18 -0.79 -21.84
N HIS A 57 -5.66 -0.10 -22.84
CA HIS A 57 -4.25 -0.07 -23.21
C HIS A 57 -3.64 1.26 -22.76
N LEU A 58 -2.69 1.20 -21.84
CA LEU A 58 -2.07 2.37 -21.23
C LEU A 58 -0.58 2.38 -21.55
N VAL A 59 -0.07 3.51 -22.02
CA VAL A 59 1.37 3.79 -22.15
C VAL A 59 1.68 4.97 -21.24
N TYR A 60 2.75 4.86 -20.44
CA TYR A 60 3.03 5.83 -19.39
C TYR A 60 4.50 5.95 -19.05
N SER A 61 4.88 7.14 -18.58
CA SER A 61 6.23 7.46 -18.10
C SER A 61 6.20 7.75 -16.61
N TYR A 62 7.01 7.02 -15.84
CA TYR A 62 7.29 7.35 -14.44
C TYR A 62 8.10 8.65 -14.31
N GLU A 63 8.04 9.29 -13.13
CA GLU A 63 8.83 10.48 -12.80
C GLU A 63 10.34 10.23 -12.91
N ASN A 64 10.77 8.98 -12.68
CA ASN A 64 12.16 8.55 -12.86
C ASN A 64 12.54 8.26 -14.34
N GLY A 65 11.63 8.49 -15.29
CA GLY A 65 11.84 8.36 -16.73
C GLY A 65 11.64 6.96 -17.31
N TRP A 66 11.17 5.99 -16.51
CA TRP A 66 10.86 4.65 -17.02
C TRP A 66 9.56 4.69 -17.84
N LEU A 67 9.64 4.16 -19.05
CA LEU A 67 8.54 4.06 -19.99
C LEU A 67 8.03 2.62 -20.00
N CYS A 68 6.76 2.47 -19.65
CA CYS A 68 6.08 1.19 -19.57
C CYS A 68 4.75 1.26 -20.32
N GLU A 69 4.24 0.08 -20.62
CA GLU A 69 2.97 -0.13 -21.29
C GLU A 69 2.27 -1.33 -20.64
N ILE A 70 0.97 -1.19 -20.36
CA ILE A 70 0.13 -2.29 -19.87
C ILE A 70 -1.14 -2.36 -20.69
N TYR A 71 -1.66 -3.57 -20.81
CA TYR A 71 -2.97 -3.86 -21.37
C TYR A 71 -3.75 -4.69 -20.36
N VAL A 72 -4.78 -4.08 -19.76
CA VAL A 72 -5.67 -4.78 -18.82
C VAL A 72 -6.62 -5.65 -19.63
N LYS A 73 -6.11 -6.80 -20.08
CA LYS A 73 -6.75 -7.71 -21.04
C LYS A 73 -8.17 -8.06 -20.65
N ASN A 74 -8.37 -8.42 -19.38
CA ASN A 74 -9.68 -8.72 -18.80
C ASN A 74 -9.62 -8.55 -17.28
N ALA A 75 -10.66 -9.01 -16.57
CA ALA A 75 -10.80 -8.85 -15.12
C ALA A 75 -9.68 -9.46 -14.28
N THR A 76 -8.99 -10.48 -14.80
CA THR A 76 -8.00 -11.30 -14.07
C THR A 76 -6.64 -11.32 -14.73
N THR A 77 -6.47 -10.65 -15.87
CA THR A 77 -5.27 -10.80 -16.69
C THR A 77 -4.82 -9.48 -17.29
N LEU A 78 -3.50 -9.25 -17.28
CA LEU A 78 -2.89 -8.19 -18.08
C LEU A 78 -1.69 -8.71 -18.88
N ASP A 79 -1.43 -8.01 -19.99
CA ASP A 79 -0.16 -8.08 -20.70
C ASP A 79 0.62 -6.79 -20.41
N TYR A 80 1.96 -6.85 -20.36
CA TYR A 80 2.76 -5.64 -20.19
C TYR A 80 4.08 -5.68 -20.96
N ARG A 81 4.61 -4.48 -21.21
CA ARG A 81 5.85 -4.26 -21.94
C ARG A 81 6.64 -3.10 -21.35
N ILE A 82 7.94 -3.30 -21.15
CA ILE A 82 8.84 -2.31 -20.54
C ILE A 82 9.81 -1.78 -21.59
N HIS A 83 9.69 -0.49 -21.92
CA HIS A 83 10.46 0.15 -22.98
C HIS A 83 11.78 0.75 -22.47
N SER A 84 11.82 1.24 -21.22
CA SER A 84 13.03 1.78 -20.60
C SER A 84 13.11 1.48 -19.10
N GLY A 85 14.23 1.81 -18.46
CA GLY A 85 14.50 1.50 -17.05
C GLY A 85 15.40 0.28 -16.86
N ILE A 86 15.55 -0.17 -15.60
CA ILE A 86 16.52 -1.23 -15.26
C ILE A 86 16.18 -2.57 -15.91
N VAL A 87 14.89 -2.83 -16.18
CA VAL A 87 14.38 -4.06 -16.81
C VAL A 87 13.85 -3.79 -18.23
N ALA A 88 14.41 -2.80 -18.94
CA ALA A 88 14.05 -2.52 -20.33
C ALA A 88 14.13 -3.77 -21.22
N ASN A 89 13.25 -3.84 -22.23
CA ASN A 89 13.05 -4.99 -23.12
C ASN A 89 12.38 -6.24 -22.50
N ARG A 90 12.01 -6.19 -21.22
CA ARG A 90 11.12 -7.19 -20.63
C ARG A 90 9.69 -7.00 -21.12
N TRP A 91 9.03 -8.10 -21.45
CA TRP A 91 7.60 -8.11 -21.76
C TRP A 91 6.97 -9.44 -21.37
N VAL A 92 5.69 -9.39 -21.02
CA VAL A 92 4.96 -10.49 -20.40
C VAL A 92 3.54 -10.50 -20.95
N LYS A 93 3.05 -11.70 -21.23
CA LYS A 93 1.63 -11.93 -21.52
C LYS A 93 1.00 -12.78 -20.43
N ASP A 94 -0.31 -12.65 -20.30
CA ASP A 94 -1.14 -13.51 -19.46
C ASP A 94 -0.72 -13.51 -17.99
N GLN A 95 -0.28 -12.34 -17.48
CA GLN A 95 0.01 -12.16 -16.07
C GLN A 95 -1.32 -12.10 -15.31
N GLU A 96 -1.52 -13.02 -14.38
CA GLU A 96 -2.65 -13.01 -13.46
C GLU A 96 -2.57 -11.79 -12.54
N ILE A 97 -3.70 -11.10 -12.36
CA ILE A 97 -3.82 -9.88 -11.58
C ILE A 97 -5.03 -9.90 -10.66
N ASN A 98 -4.95 -9.09 -9.61
CA ASN A 98 -6.09 -8.58 -8.88
C ASN A 98 -6.41 -7.15 -9.34
N VAL A 99 -7.69 -6.88 -9.59
CA VAL A 99 -8.20 -5.56 -9.97
C VAL A 99 -9.36 -5.19 -9.05
N VAL A 100 -9.34 -3.98 -8.50
CA VAL A 100 -10.45 -3.41 -7.74
C VAL A 100 -10.70 -1.97 -8.15
N GLN A 101 -11.94 -1.54 -7.99
CA GLN A 101 -12.31 -0.13 -8.05
C GLN A 101 -12.21 0.48 -6.65
N LEU A 102 -11.39 1.52 -6.52
CA LEU A 102 -11.28 2.30 -5.30
C LEU A 102 -12.41 3.34 -5.24
N PRO A 103 -12.76 3.87 -4.05
CA PRO A 103 -13.72 4.97 -3.95
C PRO A 103 -13.30 6.15 -4.84
N GLY A 104 -14.13 6.50 -5.82
CA GLY A 104 -13.83 7.54 -6.80
C GLY A 104 -14.18 7.10 -8.22
N LYS A 105 -14.35 8.08 -9.10
CA LYS A 105 -14.60 7.82 -10.51
C LYS A 105 -13.31 7.40 -11.19
N ASP A 106 -13.38 6.31 -11.97
CA ASP A 106 -12.30 5.78 -12.79
C ASP A 106 -10.95 5.63 -12.07
N LEU A 107 -11.00 5.29 -10.77
CA LEU A 107 -9.86 5.03 -9.92
C LEU A 107 -9.80 3.55 -9.56
N PHE A 108 -8.71 2.91 -9.94
CA PHE A 108 -8.52 1.47 -9.83
C PHE A 108 -7.22 1.12 -9.13
N LYS A 109 -7.18 -0.03 -8.48
CA LYS A 109 -5.94 -0.65 -8.04
C LYS A 109 -5.74 -1.96 -8.77
N VAL A 110 -4.56 -2.13 -9.38
CA VAL A 110 -4.15 -3.33 -10.12
C VAL A 110 -2.93 -3.91 -9.43
N SER A 111 -2.90 -5.19 -9.10
CA SER A 111 -1.79 -5.79 -8.34
C SER A 111 -1.50 -7.22 -8.76
N TRP A 112 -0.22 -7.60 -8.74
CA TRP A 112 0.21 -8.96 -9.09
C TRP A 112 1.56 -9.31 -8.47
N ALA A 113 1.82 -10.61 -8.35
CA ALA A 113 3.13 -11.17 -8.03
C ALA A 113 3.67 -11.93 -9.25
N GLU A 114 4.99 -11.86 -9.44
CA GLU A 114 5.66 -12.40 -10.62
C GLU A 114 6.47 -13.67 -10.30
N PRO A 115 6.73 -14.53 -11.31
CA PRO A 115 7.60 -15.70 -11.18
C PRO A 115 9.02 -15.37 -10.70
N THR A 116 9.48 -14.15 -10.93
CA THR A 116 10.78 -13.61 -10.48
C THR A 116 10.84 -13.31 -8.98
N GLY A 117 9.69 -13.30 -8.31
CA GLY A 117 9.52 -12.82 -6.93
C GLY A 117 9.28 -11.32 -6.82
N THR A 118 9.18 -10.60 -7.95
CA THR A 118 8.72 -9.20 -7.98
C THR A 118 7.26 -9.12 -7.57
N ALA A 119 6.90 -8.10 -6.78
CA ALA A 119 5.52 -7.74 -6.50
C ALA A 119 5.22 -6.33 -7.02
N VAL A 120 4.03 -6.13 -7.57
CA VAL A 120 3.62 -4.86 -8.19
C VAL A 120 2.23 -4.47 -7.73
N SER A 121 2.06 -3.19 -7.41
CA SER A 121 0.75 -2.58 -7.15
C SER A 121 0.68 -1.21 -7.81
N LEU A 122 -0.31 -1.00 -8.67
CA LEU A 122 -0.57 0.24 -9.39
C LEU A 122 -1.90 0.84 -8.91
N CYS A 123 -1.92 2.13 -8.62
CA CYS A 123 -3.12 2.92 -8.38
C CYS A 123 -3.37 3.84 -9.59
N ILE A 124 -4.35 3.50 -10.42
CA ILE A 124 -4.60 4.05 -11.76
C ILE A 124 -5.81 4.97 -11.75
N ASN A 125 -5.62 6.24 -12.09
CA ASN A 125 -6.70 7.20 -12.30
C ASN A 125 -6.79 7.54 -13.80
N LEU A 126 -7.81 6.99 -14.47
CA LEU A 126 -7.98 7.19 -15.91
C LEU A 126 -8.45 8.62 -16.23
N GLU A 127 -9.28 9.23 -15.38
CA GLU A 127 -9.78 10.59 -15.56
C GLU A 127 -8.64 11.61 -15.50
N ALA A 128 -7.74 11.45 -14.52
CA ALA A 128 -6.56 12.29 -14.37
C ALA A 128 -5.40 11.90 -15.32
N ARG A 129 -5.52 10.77 -16.05
CA ARG A 129 -4.44 10.19 -16.88
C ARG A 129 -3.13 10.04 -16.11
N GLN A 130 -3.23 9.69 -14.84
CA GLN A 130 -2.12 9.62 -13.90
C GLN A 130 -2.23 8.32 -13.11
N HIS A 131 -1.10 7.73 -12.77
CA HIS A 131 -1.10 6.62 -11.83
C HIS A 131 0.13 6.67 -10.94
N HIS A 132 0.05 5.92 -9.85
CA HIS A 132 1.15 5.66 -8.94
C HIS A 132 1.47 4.18 -9.04
N GLY A 133 2.75 3.85 -9.14
CA GLY A 133 3.21 2.47 -9.14
C GLY A 133 4.20 2.24 -8.01
N VAL A 134 3.98 1.15 -7.26
CA VAL A 134 5.00 0.59 -6.39
C VAL A 134 5.40 -0.80 -6.88
N VAL A 135 6.71 -0.99 -7.02
CA VAL A 135 7.33 -2.25 -7.43
C VAL A 135 8.35 -2.67 -6.37
N PHE A 136 8.21 -3.90 -5.89
CA PHE A 136 9.08 -4.53 -4.91
C PHE A 136 9.98 -5.53 -5.63
N PHE A 137 11.20 -5.12 -5.98
CA PHE A 137 12.16 -5.99 -6.66
C PHE A 137 12.98 -6.79 -5.63
N PRO A 138 13.09 -8.12 -5.81
CA PRO A 138 14.15 -8.88 -5.17
C PRO A 138 15.55 -8.31 -5.50
N GLU A 139 16.48 -8.40 -4.56
CA GLU A 139 17.84 -7.85 -4.71
C GLU A 139 18.57 -8.39 -5.95
N TRP A 140 18.37 -9.66 -6.31
CA TRP A 140 19.01 -10.24 -7.48
C TRP A 140 18.60 -9.51 -8.79
N ILE A 141 17.42 -8.91 -8.85
CA ILE A 141 16.97 -8.13 -10.01
C ILE A 141 17.62 -6.76 -10.01
N SER A 142 17.67 -6.05 -8.88
CA SER A 142 18.31 -4.73 -8.83
C SER A 142 19.80 -4.78 -9.17
N THR A 143 20.45 -5.93 -8.89
CA THR A 143 21.87 -6.17 -9.20
C THR A 143 22.11 -6.81 -10.56
N ASN A 144 21.16 -7.56 -11.12
CA ASN A 144 21.33 -8.32 -12.38
C ASN A 144 20.09 -8.26 -13.29
N ALA A 145 19.50 -7.07 -13.45
CA ALA A 145 18.23 -6.85 -14.14
C ALA A 145 18.17 -7.40 -15.57
N ALA A 146 19.30 -7.42 -16.29
CA ALA A 146 19.42 -7.96 -17.65
C ALA A 146 18.96 -9.42 -17.78
N LYS A 147 19.00 -10.21 -16.69
CA LYS A 147 18.46 -11.57 -16.68
C LYS A 147 16.94 -11.62 -16.91
N THR A 148 16.24 -10.53 -16.67
CA THR A 148 14.76 -10.45 -16.83
C THR A 148 14.33 -9.81 -18.16
N ALA A 149 15.27 -9.22 -18.91
CA ALA A 149 15.04 -8.45 -20.14
C ALA A 149 14.78 -9.34 -21.36
N ARG A 150 13.66 -10.05 -21.36
CA ARG A 150 13.23 -10.99 -22.41
C ARG A 150 11.71 -11.16 -22.40
N PHE A 151 11.19 -12.00 -23.30
CA PHE A 151 9.82 -12.48 -23.18
C PHE A 151 9.74 -13.46 -22.00
N GLN A 152 9.05 -13.11 -20.91
CA GLN A 152 9.08 -13.93 -19.69
C GLN A 152 8.49 -15.32 -19.90
N ASN A 153 7.42 -15.41 -20.70
CA ASN A 153 6.60 -16.62 -20.83
C ASN A 153 7.42 -17.83 -21.33
N ASP A 154 8.44 -17.61 -22.16
CA ASP A 154 9.34 -18.66 -22.64
C ASP A 154 10.39 -19.11 -21.61
N HIS A 155 10.50 -18.41 -20.48
CA HIS A 155 11.59 -18.56 -19.50
C HIS A 155 11.10 -18.67 -18.05
N LEU A 156 9.85 -19.10 -17.82
CA LEU A 156 9.25 -19.15 -16.48
C LEU A 156 10.06 -19.97 -15.47
N ASP A 157 10.56 -21.13 -15.88
CA ASP A 157 11.37 -22.00 -15.01
C ASP A 157 12.72 -21.36 -14.65
N GLU A 158 13.32 -20.62 -15.58
CA GLU A 158 14.54 -19.86 -15.32
C GLU A 158 14.28 -18.72 -14.33
N MET A 159 13.15 -18.01 -14.46
CA MET A 159 12.79 -16.93 -13.53
C MET A 159 12.60 -17.47 -12.10
N ARG A 160 11.91 -18.60 -11.95
CA ARG A 160 11.72 -19.27 -10.64
C ARG A 160 13.06 -19.73 -10.07
N ARG A 161 13.90 -20.37 -10.87
CA ARG A 161 15.23 -20.83 -10.43
C ARG A 161 16.13 -19.67 -9.99
N LEU A 162 16.12 -18.55 -10.71
CA LEU A 162 16.88 -17.35 -10.34
C LEU A 162 16.38 -16.73 -9.04
N ARG A 163 15.05 -16.64 -8.88
CA ARG A 163 14.41 -16.22 -7.63
C ARG A 163 14.80 -17.12 -6.46
N ASP A 164 14.69 -18.43 -6.62
CA ASP A 164 14.98 -19.38 -5.55
C ASP A 164 16.47 -19.38 -5.15
N ALA A 165 17.35 -19.06 -6.10
CA ALA A 165 18.77 -18.85 -5.83
C ALA A 165 19.05 -17.51 -5.10
N GLY A 166 18.22 -16.49 -5.29
CA GLY A 166 18.36 -15.18 -4.66
C GLY A 166 19.62 -14.40 -5.12
N PRO A 167 20.08 -13.42 -4.31
CA PRO A 167 19.47 -12.97 -3.05
C PRO A 167 18.12 -12.28 -3.26
N ILE A 168 17.23 -12.40 -2.27
CA ILE A 168 15.91 -11.77 -2.30
C ILE A 168 15.92 -10.43 -1.58
N TYR A 169 16.59 -10.36 -0.44
CA TYR A 169 16.60 -9.21 0.45
C TYR A 169 17.98 -8.54 0.48
N PRO A 170 18.05 -7.20 0.64
CA PRO A 170 16.92 -6.29 0.84
C PRO A 170 16.05 -6.09 -0.41
N ILE A 171 14.74 -5.94 -0.23
CA ILE A 171 13.83 -5.56 -1.31
C ILE A 171 14.20 -4.16 -1.80
N TYR A 172 14.39 -4.03 -3.11
CA TYR A 172 14.56 -2.74 -3.77
C TYR A 172 13.19 -2.20 -4.18
N VAL A 173 12.73 -1.17 -3.46
CA VAL A 173 11.42 -0.54 -3.67
C VAL A 173 11.54 0.62 -4.66
N VAL A 174 10.77 0.55 -5.74
CA VAL A 174 10.52 1.68 -6.65
C VAL A 174 9.10 2.15 -6.41
N ASP A 175 8.92 3.38 -5.95
CA ASP A 175 7.63 3.96 -5.58
C ASP A 175 7.53 5.36 -6.23
N GLU A 176 6.81 5.43 -7.36
CA GLU A 176 6.87 6.55 -8.29
C GLU A 176 5.50 6.90 -8.86
N PHE A 177 5.26 8.19 -9.05
CA PHE A 177 4.17 8.67 -9.90
C PHE A 177 4.52 8.52 -11.38
N ALA A 178 3.50 8.44 -12.20
CA ALA A 178 3.62 8.34 -13.64
C ALA A 178 2.47 9.05 -14.37
N GLU A 179 2.78 9.54 -15.55
CA GLU A 179 1.85 10.21 -16.46
C GLU A 179 1.52 9.30 -17.63
N MET A 180 0.23 9.18 -17.98
CA MET A 180 -0.22 8.38 -19.13
C MET A 180 -0.17 9.20 -20.41
N VAL A 181 0.74 8.80 -21.29
CA VAL A 181 0.85 9.37 -22.64
C VAL A 181 -0.25 8.83 -23.55
N GLN A 182 -0.76 7.63 -23.25
CA GLN A 182 -1.85 6.97 -23.99
C GLN A 182 -2.75 6.23 -22.99
N ALA A 183 -4.06 6.30 -23.23
CA ALA A 183 -5.07 5.55 -22.50
C ALA A 183 -6.21 5.28 -23.48
N GLU A 184 -6.19 4.12 -24.12
CA GLU A 184 -7.12 3.74 -25.19
C GLU A 184 -7.95 2.54 -24.78
N ASP A 185 -9.18 2.49 -25.28
CA ASP A 185 -10.02 1.30 -25.20
C ASP A 185 -9.81 0.46 -26.46
N VAL A 186 -9.20 -0.70 -26.30
CA VAL A 186 -8.89 -1.62 -27.40
C VAL A 186 -9.71 -2.91 -27.32
N GLY A 187 -10.70 -2.95 -26.42
CA GLY A 187 -11.47 -4.16 -26.14
C GLY A 187 -10.70 -5.20 -25.33
N MET A 188 -11.42 -6.22 -24.88
CA MET A 188 -10.88 -7.31 -24.08
C MET A 188 -10.30 -8.44 -24.94
N ASP A 189 -9.37 -9.20 -24.38
CA ASP A 189 -8.85 -10.45 -24.93
C ASP A 189 -8.19 -10.36 -26.33
N ASP A 190 -7.67 -9.19 -26.72
CA ASP A 190 -6.84 -9.06 -27.91
C ASP A 190 -5.42 -9.57 -27.66
N ASN A 191 -5.14 -10.75 -28.20
CA ASN A 191 -3.83 -11.39 -28.06
C ASN A 191 -2.74 -10.77 -28.95
N GLN A 192 -3.08 -9.92 -29.92
CA GLN A 192 -2.14 -9.30 -30.85
C GLN A 192 -1.58 -7.98 -30.35
N LEU A 193 -2.25 -7.32 -29.41
CA LEU A 193 -1.87 -5.98 -28.94
C LEU A 193 -0.43 -5.92 -28.40
N ILE A 194 -0.11 -6.75 -27.40
CA ILE A 194 1.27 -6.94 -26.90
C ILE A 194 1.75 -8.32 -27.36
N SER A 195 2.30 -8.38 -28.57
CA SER A 195 2.72 -9.62 -29.24
C SER A 195 4.19 -9.66 -29.64
N VAL A 196 4.92 -8.56 -29.46
CA VAL A 196 6.33 -8.41 -29.86
C VAL A 196 7.11 -7.55 -28.87
N SER A 197 8.44 -7.75 -28.86
CA SER A 197 9.36 -7.00 -28.01
C SER A 197 9.31 -5.49 -28.28
N PRO A 198 9.60 -4.66 -27.26
CA PRO A 198 9.52 -3.20 -27.40
C PRO A 198 10.56 -2.63 -28.37
N SER A 199 11.64 -3.35 -28.67
CA SER A 199 12.66 -2.96 -29.65
C SER A 199 12.09 -2.65 -31.05
N GLY A 200 10.93 -3.20 -31.41
CA GLY A 200 10.24 -2.87 -32.67
C GLY A 200 9.55 -1.49 -32.68
N PHE A 201 9.35 -0.86 -31.52
CA PHE A 201 8.49 0.32 -31.35
C PHE A 201 9.13 1.45 -30.51
N ALA A 202 10.31 1.20 -29.92
CA ALA A 202 10.90 2.04 -28.89
C ALA A 202 11.20 3.49 -29.32
N SER A 203 11.59 3.73 -30.58
CA SER A 203 11.93 5.09 -31.05
C SER A 203 10.69 5.98 -31.24
N THR A 204 9.63 5.44 -31.84
CA THR A 204 8.37 6.18 -32.08
C THR A 204 7.64 6.48 -30.78
N LEU A 205 7.52 5.49 -29.88
CA LEU A 205 6.87 5.69 -28.59
C LEU A 205 7.64 6.63 -27.68
N LYS A 206 8.98 6.53 -27.65
CA LYS A 206 9.81 7.44 -26.87
C LYS A 206 9.66 8.89 -27.35
N HIS A 207 9.64 9.11 -28.67
CA HIS A 207 9.41 10.44 -29.22
C HIS A 207 8.03 10.99 -28.88
N LEU A 208 6.98 10.17 -29.00
CA LEU A 208 5.62 10.54 -28.59
C LEU A 208 5.55 10.88 -27.10
N CYS A 209 6.24 10.14 -26.24
CA CYS A 209 6.30 10.43 -24.81
C CYS A 209 7.03 11.74 -24.53
N GLU A 210 8.16 12.01 -25.18
CA GLU A 210 8.91 13.26 -25.01
C GLU A 210 8.08 14.48 -25.44
N VAL A 211 7.39 14.39 -26.58
CA VAL A 211 6.52 15.45 -27.09
C VAL A 211 5.28 15.64 -26.22
N ASN A 212 4.61 14.56 -25.82
CA ASN A 212 3.43 14.64 -24.95
C ASN A 212 3.77 15.10 -23.54
N ASN A 213 4.86 14.63 -22.94
CA ASN A 213 5.32 15.13 -21.65
C ASN A 213 5.64 16.63 -21.72
N LEU A 214 6.21 17.11 -22.83
CA LEU A 214 6.47 18.54 -23.00
C LEU A 214 5.16 19.33 -23.17
N ALA A 215 4.25 18.86 -24.01
CA ALA A 215 2.96 19.50 -24.25
C ALA A 215 2.07 19.50 -23.00
N HIS A 216 2.03 18.40 -22.25
CA HIS A 216 1.28 18.27 -21.00
C HIS A 216 1.91 19.11 -19.88
N LYS A 217 3.25 19.10 -19.72
CA LYS A 217 3.94 20.03 -18.80
C LYS A 217 3.61 21.49 -19.12
N LEU A 218 3.48 21.85 -20.39
CA LEU A 218 3.09 23.19 -20.83
C LEU A 218 1.60 23.48 -20.62
N ALA A 219 0.72 22.49 -20.81
CA ALA A 219 -0.74 22.64 -20.68
C ALA A 219 -1.25 22.53 -19.24
N HIS A 220 -0.53 21.83 -18.36
CA HIS A 220 -0.92 21.52 -16.98
C HIS A 220 0.14 22.02 -15.98
N PHE A 221 0.69 23.21 -16.24
CA PHE A 221 1.43 24.00 -15.25
C PHE A 221 0.54 24.25 -14.01
N GLY A 222 0.50 23.32 -13.05
CA GLY A 222 -0.25 23.56 -11.82
C GLY A 222 -0.46 22.37 -10.89
N GLU A 223 -1.06 21.27 -11.34
CA GLU A 223 -1.58 20.25 -10.41
C GLU A 223 -0.96 18.87 -10.65
N LYS A 224 0.03 18.53 -9.83
CA LYS A 224 0.49 17.13 -9.71
C LYS A 224 -0.66 16.27 -9.15
N TRP A 225 -0.82 15.04 -9.67
CA TRP A 225 -1.79 14.06 -9.13
C TRP A 225 -1.58 13.65 -7.69
N GLY A 226 -0.46 14.06 -7.11
CA GLY A 226 -0.16 13.73 -5.76
C GLY A 226 0.92 14.63 -5.23
N SER A 227 1.06 14.59 -3.93
CA SER A 227 2.08 15.33 -3.22
C SER A 227 2.76 14.40 -2.23
N ARG A 228 3.98 14.79 -1.84
CA ARG A 228 4.66 14.21 -0.69
C ARG A 228 4.30 14.93 0.61
N ASP A 229 3.30 15.83 0.60
CA ASP A 229 2.78 16.45 1.84
C ASP A 229 1.85 15.48 2.55
N THR A 230 2.40 14.79 3.53
CA THR A 230 1.72 13.73 4.28
C THR A 230 1.59 14.05 5.75
N ARG A 231 1.78 15.32 6.13
CA ARG A 231 1.76 15.79 7.53
C ARG A 231 0.45 15.45 8.23
N ALA A 232 -0.66 15.41 7.51
CA ALA A 232 -1.97 15.03 8.04
C ALA A 232 -2.04 13.57 8.53
N LEU A 233 -1.13 12.68 8.12
CA LEU A 233 -1.05 11.32 8.64
C LEU A 233 -0.07 11.16 9.80
N VAL A 234 0.91 12.04 9.93
CA VAL A 234 1.97 11.91 10.94
C VAL A 234 1.36 11.98 12.34
N GLY A 235 1.70 11.01 13.20
CA GLY A 235 1.16 10.85 14.55
C GLY A 235 -0.19 10.14 14.61
N LYS A 236 -0.76 9.70 13.47
CA LYS A 236 -2.01 8.93 13.46
C LYS A 236 -1.74 7.44 13.65
N HIS A 237 -2.51 6.83 14.54
CA HIS A 237 -2.59 5.39 14.77
C HIS A 237 -3.92 4.87 14.24
N PHE A 238 -3.85 3.84 13.41
CA PHE A 238 -4.99 3.21 12.76
C PHE A 238 -5.11 1.77 13.22
N VAL A 239 -6.31 1.39 13.67
CA VAL A 239 -6.67 0.00 13.95
C VAL A 239 -7.75 -0.43 12.97
N PHE A 240 -7.51 -1.52 12.25
CA PHE A 240 -8.40 -2.00 11.18
C PHE A 240 -8.32 -3.51 11.00
N ALA A 241 -9.34 -4.11 10.38
CA ALA A 241 -9.36 -5.54 10.10
C ALA A 241 -10.05 -5.85 8.78
N TYR A 242 -9.44 -6.77 8.05
CA TYR A 242 -9.95 -7.23 6.78
C TYR A 242 -11.11 -8.22 6.94
N GLN A 243 -11.82 -8.47 5.84
CA GLN A 243 -12.92 -9.44 5.80
C GLN A 243 -12.45 -10.87 6.12
N SER A 244 -11.19 -11.18 5.81
CA SER A 244 -10.53 -12.43 6.23
C SER A 244 -10.37 -12.58 7.76
N GLY A 245 -10.65 -11.54 8.54
CA GLY A 245 -10.50 -11.53 10.01
C GLY A 245 -9.10 -11.14 10.49
N TRP A 246 -8.17 -10.87 9.57
CA TRP A 246 -6.85 -10.36 9.89
C TRP A 246 -6.94 -8.97 10.50
N GLN A 247 -6.21 -8.75 11.58
CA GLN A 247 -6.21 -7.47 12.29
C GLN A 247 -4.86 -6.79 12.16
N HIS A 248 -4.92 -5.49 11.99
CA HIS A 248 -3.79 -4.66 11.67
C HIS A 248 -3.78 -3.42 12.56
N GLU A 249 -2.58 -3.03 12.96
CA GLU A 249 -2.32 -1.72 13.54
C GLU A 249 -1.23 -1.03 12.75
N LEU A 250 -1.46 0.23 12.39
CA LEU A 250 -0.52 1.06 11.66
C LEU A 250 -0.35 2.39 12.36
N TYR A 251 0.87 2.73 12.72
CA TYR A 251 1.22 4.04 13.26
C TYR A 251 2.17 4.77 12.32
N VAL A 252 1.78 5.96 11.87
CA VAL A 252 2.60 6.78 10.96
C VAL A 252 3.49 7.69 11.79
N ARG A 253 4.73 7.24 12.05
CA ARG A 253 5.69 7.97 12.90
C ARG A 253 6.18 9.27 12.27
N SER A 254 6.39 9.24 10.96
CA SER A 254 6.87 10.37 10.17
C SER A 254 6.47 10.20 8.71
N GLU A 255 6.80 11.16 7.85
CA GLU A 255 6.54 11.09 6.40
C GLU A 255 7.25 9.92 5.70
N SER A 256 8.19 9.25 6.37
CA SER A 256 8.98 8.15 5.81
C SER A 256 9.14 6.95 6.73
N SER A 257 8.40 6.91 7.86
CA SER A 257 8.53 5.82 8.82
C SER A 257 7.20 5.48 9.47
N ILE A 258 6.99 4.17 9.65
CA ILE A 258 5.82 3.60 10.30
C ILE A 258 6.23 2.58 11.37
N ASP A 259 5.32 2.34 12.32
CA ASP A 259 5.26 1.09 13.04
C ASP A 259 4.02 0.31 12.56
N TYR A 260 4.13 -1.01 12.48
CA TYR A 260 3.08 -1.88 11.96
C TYR A 260 2.98 -3.18 12.73
N LYS A 261 1.76 -3.65 12.97
CA LYS A 261 1.48 -4.96 13.56
C LYS A 261 0.41 -5.70 12.78
N ILE A 262 0.55 -7.02 12.69
CA ILE A 262 -0.48 -7.92 12.15
C ILE A 262 -0.70 -9.15 12.99
N ARG A 263 -1.95 -9.59 13.03
CA ARG A 263 -2.33 -10.93 13.50
C ARG A 263 -3.40 -11.50 12.58
N SER A 264 -3.28 -12.77 12.23
CA SER A 264 -4.24 -13.45 11.36
C SER A 264 -5.49 -13.94 12.10
N SER A 265 -5.45 -14.01 13.42
CA SER A 265 -6.59 -14.29 14.29
C SER A 265 -6.35 -13.79 15.72
N PRO A 266 -7.38 -13.71 16.59
CA PRO A 266 -7.20 -13.38 18.00
C PRO A 266 -6.25 -14.33 18.76
N GLU A 267 -6.11 -15.57 18.28
CA GLU A 267 -5.31 -16.63 18.90
C GLU A 267 -3.85 -16.64 18.45
N THR A 268 -3.52 -15.92 17.37
CA THR A 268 -2.16 -15.86 16.81
C THR A 268 -1.36 -14.72 17.42
N ALA A 269 -0.07 -14.95 17.60
CA ALA A 269 0.86 -13.90 18.03
C ALA A 269 0.90 -12.74 17.02
N TRP A 270 1.18 -11.54 17.52
CA TRP A 270 1.42 -10.39 16.67
C TRP A 270 2.78 -10.48 15.98
N HIS A 271 2.82 -10.28 14.67
CA HIS A 271 4.04 -9.87 13.96
C HIS A 271 4.19 -8.37 14.12
N ILE A 272 5.33 -7.90 14.62
CA ILE A 272 5.55 -6.50 15.01
C ILE A 272 6.77 -5.96 14.28
N SER A 273 6.56 -4.97 13.42
CA SER A 273 7.62 -4.27 12.72
C SER A 273 7.67 -2.81 13.14
N LYS A 274 8.76 -2.42 13.82
CA LYS A 274 8.96 -1.05 14.30
C LYS A 274 9.90 -0.27 13.39
N ALA A 275 9.66 1.04 13.29
CA ALA A 275 10.44 2.03 12.57
C ALA A 275 10.79 1.59 11.14
N GLN A 276 9.84 0.96 10.46
CA GLN A 276 10.01 0.53 9.08
C GLN A 276 10.07 1.76 8.19
N LYS A 277 10.98 1.73 7.21
CA LYS A 277 10.99 2.73 6.16
C LYS A 277 9.75 2.54 5.30
N ALA A 278 8.96 3.59 5.14
CA ALA A 278 7.76 3.60 4.34
C ALA A 278 7.77 4.76 3.35
N HIS A 279 7.04 4.58 2.27
CA HIS A 279 6.72 5.61 1.31
C HIS A 279 5.27 6.03 1.57
N VAL A 280 5.09 7.27 2.04
CA VAL A 280 3.77 7.86 2.25
C VAL A 280 3.57 8.91 1.16
N LEU A 281 2.46 8.82 0.45
CA LEU A 281 2.09 9.74 -0.62
C LEU A 281 0.64 10.15 -0.46
N ARG A 282 0.34 11.39 -0.80
CA ARG A 282 -1.04 11.89 -0.88
C ARG A 282 -1.48 11.89 -2.35
N LEU A 283 -2.65 11.33 -2.63
CA LEU A 283 -3.29 11.43 -3.95
C LEU A 283 -4.11 12.72 -4.05
N THR A 284 -4.22 13.27 -5.25
CA THR A 284 -4.98 14.48 -5.54
C THR A 284 -6.47 14.15 -5.52
N GLY A 285 -7.22 15.02 -4.86
CA GLY A 285 -8.62 14.81 -4.52
C GLY A 285 -8.86 14.78 -3.01
N PRO A 286 -9.92 14.10 -2.52
CA PRO A 286 -10.24 13.94 -1.10
C PRO A 286 -9.08 13.35 -0.30
N ASN A 287 -9.18 13.31 1.03
CA ASN A 287 -8.10 12.96 1.99
C ASN A 287 -7.58 11.51 1.83
N ARG A 288 -6.89 11.24 0.72
CA ARG A 288 -6.49 9.92 0.26
C ARG A 288 -4.98 9.79 0.18
N TYR A 289 -4.49 8.66 0.64
CA TYR A 289 -3.07 8.40 0.79
C TYR A 289 -2.72 7.01 0.29
N ILE A 290 -1.50 6.86 -0.20
CA ILE A 290 -0.85 5.58 -0.43
C ILE A 290 0.26 5.42 0.58
N ILE A 291 0.33 4.25 1.20
CA ILE A 291 1.39 3.89 2.14
C ILE A 291 1.98 2.56 1.68
N SER A 292 3.25 2.57 1.30
CA SER A 292 3.96 1.38 0.82
C SER A 292 5.20 1.09 1.66
N TRP A 293 5.45 -0.17 1.99
CA TRP A 293 6.69 -0.58 2.66
C TRP A 293 7.02 -2.05 2.38
N SER A 294 8.25 -2.43 2.69
CA SER A 294 8.66 -3.82 2.84
C SER A 294 9.40 -3.99 4.16
N ASP A 295 9.16 -5.07 4.87
CA ASP A 295 9.87 -5.38 6.12
C ASP A 295 10.96 -6.45 5.93
N LEU A 296 11.67 -6.75 7.02
CA LEU A 296 12.75 -7.77 7.04
C LEU A 296 12.23 -9.21 7.04
N ALA A 297 10.95 -9.43 7.35
CA ALA A 297 10.30 -10.73 7.19
C ALA A 297 9.93 -10.99 5.72
N GLY A 298 10.03 -9.97 4.86
CA GLY A 298 9.74 -10.03 3.44
C GLY A 298 8.31 -9.73 3.08
N ILE A 299 7.54 -9.20 4.02
CA ILE A 299 6.19 -8.70 3.76
C ILE A 299 6.34 -7.40 2.98
N SER A 300 5.79 -7.35 1.77
CA SER A 300 5.63 -6.10 1.02
C SER A 300 4.17 -5.69 1.04
N VAL A 301 3.90 -4.41 1.25
CA VAL A 301 2.54 -3.89 1.39
C VAL A 301 2.36 -2.61 0.60
N SER A 302 1.22 -2.48 -0.07
CA SER A 302 0.70 -1.23 -0.60
C SER A 302 -0.72 -1.00 -0.06
N LEU A 303 -0.87 -0.01 0.81
CA LEU A 303 -2.16 0.44 1.33
C LEU A 303 -2.64 1.67 0.57
N THR A 304 -3.94 1.73 0.32
CA THR A 304 -4.63 2.95 -0.09
C THR A 304 -5.64 3.29 1.01
N LEU A 305 -5.45 4.45 1.63
CA LEU A 305 -6.28 4.97 2.72
C LEU A 305 -7.11 6.13 2.22
N ASP A 306 -8.41 6.08 2.44
CA ASP A 306 -9.31 7.22 2.24
C ASP A 306 -9.89 7.63 3.60
N LEU A 307 -9.46 8.78 4.12
CA LEU A 307 -9.89 9.29 5.42
C LEU A 307 -11.34 9.79 5.40
N ASP A 308 -11.84 10.23 4.24
CA ASP A 308 -13.18 10.81 4.16
C ASP A 308 -14.26 9.74 4.24
N VAL A 309 -13.98 8.54 3.71
CA VAL A 309 -14.86 7.36 3.86
C VAL A 309 -14.36 6.33 4.88
N GLN A 310 -13.28 6.65 5.60
CA GLN A 310 -12.67 5.79 6.63
C GLN A 310 -12.43 4.35 6.15
N GLN A 311 -11.83 4.20 4.98
CA GLN A 311 -11.63 2.91 4.34
C GLN A 311 -10.16 2.70 3.98
N PHE A 312 -9.68 1.47 4.21
CA PHE A 312 -8.45 0.95 3.66
C PHE A 312 -8.76 -0.01 2.51
N HIS A 313 -7.97 0.07 1.45
CA HIS A 313 -7.75 -1.05 0.54
C HIS A 313 -6.28 -1.47 0.63
N GLY A 314 -6.02 -2.67 1.10
CA GLY A 314 -4.67 -3.18 1.29
C GLY A 314 -4.32 -4.29 0.32
N VAL A 315 -3.10 -4.20 -0.21
CA VAL A 315 -2.49 -5.24 -1.02
C VAL A 315 -1.25 -5.70 -0.27
N HIS A 316 -1.26 -6.95 0.18
CA HIS A 316 -0.18 -7.58 0.92
C HIS A 316 0.42 -8.70 0.10
N PHE A 317 1.75 -8.72 0.03
CA PHE A 317 2.53 -9.78 -0.59
C PHE A 317 3.25 -10.52 0.53
N PHE A 318 2.74 -11.69 0.87
CA PHE A 318 3.30 -12.52 1.93
C PHE A 318 4.22 -13.58 1.37
N PRO A 319 5.42 -13.78 1.94
CA PRO A 319 6.13 -15.04 1.82
C PRO A 319 5.24 -16.19 2.29
N GLN A 320 5.31 -17.33 1.60
CA GLN A 320 4.43 -18.48 1.84
C GLN A 320 4.45 -18.93 3.32
N TRP A 321 5.63 -18.88 3.95
CA TRP A 321 5.81 -19.31 5.34
C TRP A 321 5.04 -18.47 6.36
N ILE A 322 4.68 -17.22 6.06
CA ILE A 322 3.86 -16.42 6.98
C ILE A 322 2.44 -16.98 7.05
N LEU A 323 1.96 -17.55 5.95
CA LEU A 323 0.62 -18.12 5.85
C LEU A 323 0.57 -19.57 6.31
N THR A 324 1.66 -20.32 6.14
CA THR A 324 1.73 -21.75 6.49
C THR A 324 2.54 -22.04 7.76
N GLY A 325 3.16 -21.02 8.35
CA GLY A 325 4.10 -21.15 9.47
C GLY A 325 3.42 -21.38 10.82
N PRO A 326 4.20 -21.66 11.87
CA PRO A 326 3.67 -21.85 13.21
C PRO A 326 2.92 -20.60 13.70
N LYS A 327 1.69 -20.77 14.19
CA LYS A 327 0.79 -19.70 14.66
C LYS A 327 1.32 -18.82 15.82
N ASN A 328 2.47 -19.19 16.40
CA ASN A 328 3.03 -18.61 17.63
C ASN A 328 4.34 -17.85 17.41
N LEU A 329 4.64 -17.43 16.16
CA LEU A 329 5.87 -16.70 15.86
C LEU A 329 5.70 -15.20 16.08
N THR A 330 6.29 -14.69 17.15
CA THR A 330 6.53 -13.25 17.34
C THR A 330 7.86 -12.90 16.69
N ILE A 331 7.85 -12.14 15.60
CA ILE A 331 9.06 -11.56 15.04
C ILE A 331 9.13 -10.11 15.50
N SER A 332 10.12 -9.81 16.33
CA SER A 332 10.45 -8.45 16.74
C SER A 332 11.69 -8.00 16.00
N THR A 333 11.54 -7.12 15.01
CA THR A 333 12.71 -6.46 14.41
C THR A 333 13.19 -5.35 15.35
N LEU A 334 14.17 -5.66 16.21
CA LEU A 334 14.90 -4.67 16.99
C LEU A 334 15.96 -3.99 16.09
N LYS A 335 16.11 -2.68 16.27
CA LYS A 335 16.95 -1.75 15.49
C LYS A 335 18.38 -2.26 15.27
N SER A 336 18.99 -1.84 14.15
CA SER A 336 20.39 -2.09 13.82
C SER A 336 21.33 -1.70 14.97
N SER A 337 22.02 -2.69 15.52
CA SER A 337 23.20 -2.42 16.34
C SER A 337 24.31 -1.93 15.42
N LYS A 338 24.92 -0.79 15.78
CA LYS A 338 26.10 -0.25 15.10
C LYS A 338 27.20 -1.32 15.11
N HIS A 339 27.65 -1.72 13.92
CA HIS A 339 28.87 -2.51 13.79
C HIS A 339 30.06 -1.70 14.34
N SER A 340 30.64 -2.16 15.44
CA SER A 340 32.06 -1.98 15.72
C SER A 340 32.72 -3.36 15.64
N ASN A 341 33.57 -3.53 14.64
CA ASN A 341 34.41 -4.71 14.45
C ASN A 341 35.28 -4.98 15.68
N ALA A 342 35.26 -6.22 16.17
CA ALA A 342 36.43 -6.88 16.73
C ALA A 342 36.24 -8.40 16.63
N LEU A 343 37.06 -9.03 15.79
CA LEU A 343 37.30 -10.47 15.77
C LEU A 343 37.95 -10.91 17.08
N SER A 344 37.39 -11.91 17.75
CA SER A 344 38.15 -12.81 18.62
C SER A 344 37.52 -14.21 18.66
N LEU A 345 38.38 -15.20 18.41
CA LEU A 345 38.10 -16.65 18.40
C LEU A 345 37.83 -17.20 19.82
N PRO A 346 37.20 -18.39 19.95
CA PRO A 346 36.56 -18.83 21.20
C PRO A 346 37.55 -19.48 22.18
N GLN A 347 37.38 -19.20 23.47
CA GLN A 347 37.88 -20.05 24.56
C GLN A 347 36.71 -20.66 25.32
N GLN A 348 36.73 -21.98 25.45
CA GLN A 348 35.87 -22.78 26.32
C GLN A 348 36.21 -22.53 27.80
N ASN A 349 35.19 -22.43 28.67
CA ASN A 349 35.03 -23.23 29.90
C ASN A 349 33.91 -22.65 30.82
N GLY A 350 33.13 -23.55 31.45
CA GLY A 350 32.62 -23.35 32.81
C GLY A 350 31.10 -23.18 33.00
N HIS A 351 30.51 -24.09 33.77
CA HIS A 351 29.11 -24.19 34.19
C HIS A 351 28.54 -22.96 34.94
N SER A 352 27.24 -22.68 34.76
CA SER A 352 26.25 -22.53 35.87
C SER A 352 24.83 -22.28 35.34
N HIS A 353 23.84 -22.78 36.09
CA HIS A 353 22.41 -22.65 35.84
C HIS A 353 21.93 -21.20 36.01
N GLY A 354 21.14 -20.75 35.04
CA GLY A 354 20.25 -19.60 35.16
C GLY A 354 19.14 -19.74 34.13
N HIS A 355 17.91 -19.91 34.59
CA HIS A 355 16.72 -19.70 33.76
C HIS A 355 16.72 -18.24 33.33
N SER A 356 17.08 -17.98 32.08
CA SER A 356 16.76 -16.75 31.39
C SER A 356 15.82 -17.12 30.25
N ASP A 357 14.56 -16.71 30.37
CA ASP A 357 13.67 -16.48 29.23
C ASP A 357 14.33 -15.40 28.36
N VAL A 358 15.26 -15.83 27.51
CA VAL A 358 15.83 -14.99 26.46
C VAL A 358 14.86 -15.11 25.31
N ASP A 359 14.17 -14.00 25.02
CA ASP A 359 13.47 -13.76 23.77
C ASP A 359 14.29 -14.34 22.61
N GLN A 360 13.87 -15.49 22.08
CA GLN A 360 14.46 -16.06 20.88
C GLN A 360 14.05 -15.19 19.70
N VAL A 361 14.74 -14.06 19.52
CA VAL A 361 14.77 -13.32 18.26
C VAL A 361 15.48 -14.21 17.25
N THR A 362 14.74 -15.11 16.61
CA THR A 362 15.24 -15.88 15.48
C THR A 362 15.35 -14.91 14.30
N SER A 363 16.57 -14.51 13.95
CA SER A 363 16.81 -13.80 12.71
C SER A 363 16.60 -14.77 11.54
N TYR A 364 15.43 -14.73 10.90
CA TYR A 364 15.05 -15.60 9.77
C TYR A 364 15.86 -15.35 8.48
N ARG A 365 17.00 -14.64 8.55
CA ARG A 365 17.94 -14.52 7.42
C ARG A 365 18.36 -15.89 6.86
N ASP A 366 18.31 -16.96 7.67
CA ASP A 366 18.77 -18.30 7.31
C ASP A 366 17.66 -19.28 6.88
N ALA A 367 16.37 -18.93 6.97
CA ALA A 367 15.29 -19.88 6.69
C ALA A 367 15.02 -20.13 5.19
N GLY A 368 15.72 -19.41 4.31
CA GLY A 368 15.48 -19.46 2.87
C GLY A 368 14.13 -18.84 2.48
N PRO A 369 14.01 -18.26 1.28
CA PRO A 369 12.75 -17.69 0.84
C PRO A 369 11.75 -18.82 0.52
N THR A 370 10.56 -18.81 1.13
CA THR A 370 9.45 -19.63 0.63
C THR A 370 8.62 -18.78 -0.33
N TYR A 371 8.96 -18.93 -1.60
CA TYR A 371 8.13 -18.52 -2.72
C TYR A 371 7.20 -19.68 -3.13
N PRO A 372 6.10 -19.39 -3.85
CA PRO A 372 5.67 -18.10 -4.40
C PRO A 372 5.22 -17.09 -3.33
N LEU A 373 5.22 -15.79 -3.69
CA LEU A 373 4.51 -14.78 -2.89
C LEU A 373 3.02 -15.02 -3.02
N GLN A 374 2.32 -14.89 -1.90
CA GLN A 374 0.87 -14.92 -1.86
C GLN A 374 0.34 -13.49 -1.81
N LEU A 375 -0.52 -13.18 -2.78
CA LEU A 375 -1.18 -11.88 -2.90
C LEU A 375 -2.50 -11.91 -2.13
N VAL A 376 -2.65 -11.03 -1.16
CA VAL A 376 -3.91 -10.78 -0.45
C VAL A 376 -4.34 -9.34 -0.74
N SER A 377 -5.52 -9.17 -1.32
CA SER A 377 -6.06 -7.87 -1.72
C SER A 377 -7.47 -7.72 -1.16
N GLU A 378 -7.62 -6.84 -0.16
CA GLU A 378 -8.84 -6.77 0.65
C GLU A 378 -9.20 -5.33 1.05
N PHE A 379 -10.50 -5.06 1.16
CA PHE A 379 -11.03 -3.85 1.77
C PHE A 379 -11.20 -4.01 3.28
N SER A 380 -10.99 -2.94 4.02
CA SER A 380 -11.21 -2.84 5.46
C SER A 380 -11.84 -1.50 5.81
N VAL A 381 -12.65 -1.48 6.87
CA VAL A 381 -13.15 -0.25 7.50
C VAL A 381 -12.21 0.10 8.66
N ILE A 382 -11.98 1.39 8.91
CA ILE A 382 -11.19 1.86 10.05
C ILE A 382 -12.04 1.77 11.32
N PHE A 383 -11.51 1.16 12.38
CA PHE A 383 -12.21 1.07 13.66
C PHE A 383 -11.91 2.23 14.60
N SER A 384 -10.66 2.68 14.62
CA SER A 384 -10.23 3.85 15.38
C SER A 384 -9.12 4.60 14.66
N VAL A 385 -9.11 5.91 14.86
CA VAL A 385 -8.01 6.80 14.50
C VAL A 385 -7.70 7.62 15.74
N ASP A 386 -6.57 7.32 16.37
CA ASP A 386 -6.11 8.08 17.53
C ASP A 386 -4.95 8.99 17.13
N GLU A 387 -4.93 10.21 17.69
CA GLU A 387 -3.79 11.11 17.58
C GLU A 387 -2.86 10.83 18.76
N CYS A 388 -1.77 10.12 18.48
CA CYS A 388 -0.75 9.89 19.49
C CYS A 388 0.30 10.99 19.39
N GLY A 389 0.56 11.67 20.50
CA GLY A 389 1.68 12.61 20.58
C GLY A 389 2.99 11.87 20.30
N VAL A 390 3.95 12.55 19.67
CA VAL A 390 5.27 12.00 19.29
C VAL A 390 6.03 11.40 20.49
N GLU A 391 5.67 11.77 21.72
CA GLU A 391 6.26 11.30 22.97
C GLU A 391 5.58 10.05 23.60
N ASP A 392 4.42 9.61 23.09
CA ASP A 392 3.62 8.51 23.68
C ASP A 392 3.92 7.13 23.05
N ASP A 393 5.17 6.96 22.60
CA ASP A 393 5.71 5.78 21.90
C ASP A 393 5.55 4.46 22.72
N SER A 394 5.35 4.59 24.03
CA SER A 394 5.17 3.46 24.97
C SER A 394 3.75 2.87 24.97
N ARG A 395 2.71 3.62 24.55
CA ARG A 395 1.31 3.13 24.52
C ARG A 395 0.94 2.40 23.24
N ILE A 396 1.57 2.75 22.12
CA ILE A 396 1.16 2.32 20.77
C ILE A 396 1.59 0.88 20.48
N MET A 397 2.51 0.32 21.29
CA MET A 397 3.23 -0.90 20.91
C MET A 397 3.50 -1.91 22.02
N ASN A 398 2.94 -1.74 23.22
CA ASN A 398 3.03 -2.71 24.33
C ASN A 398 1.87 -3.71 24.34
#